data_AF-A0A963FYG0-F1
#
_entry.id   AF-A0A963FYG0-F1
#
_cell.length_a   1.000
_cell.length_b   1.000
_cell.length_c   1.000
_cell.angle_alpha   90.00
_cell.angle_beta   90.00
_cell.angle_gamma   90.00
#
_symmetry.space_group_name_H-M   'P 1'
#
loop_
_entity.id
_entity.type
_entity.pdbx_description
1 polymer ?
#
loop_
_entity_poly.entity_id
_entity_poly.type
_entity_poly.pdbx_seq_one_letter_code
_entity_poly.pdbx_strand_id
1 'polypeptide(L)'
;MFGLAAGASWAGGPEVPTKFTNNTSITETRHNLTQRDNAGQVDAIQMDPYRNDYAEVCVYCHTPHGASSALVAPLWNRTRKSTSYQTYDLLNTVTITQTITTPGVNSLTCLSCHDGTTAVDSIINMPGSGNYDPAQETQNDDGAINTFLNGWTNPSGTEAVNHLKLQAGATGCLGCHAPGTLASSAQDFTIFAIGTDLRNDHPVGITFPTTNPDFNLTTGTSARGDIFFDLDGDSRMDKNEVRLYDTGEGPEVECASCHDPHGVESAGSGSQFNPTFLRVSNVGSGLCMTCHVK
;
A
#
# COMPACT_ATOMS: atom_id res chain seq x y z
N MET A 1 -43.56 -11.64 11.42
CA MET A 1 -43.48 -12.10 10.03
C MET A 1 -42.95 -10.92 9.22
N PHE A 2 -41.86 -11.14 8.45
CA PHE A 2 -41.00 -10.16 7.76
C PHE A 2 -40.11 -9.32 8.69
N GLY A 3 -38.78 -9.29 8.59
CA GLY A 3 -37.85 -9.90 7.64
C GLY A 3 -36.54 -9.12 7.75
N LEU A 4 -35.44 -9.81 8.08
CA LEU A 4 -34.09 -9.26 8.21
C LEU A 4 -33.62 -8.64 6.88
N ALA A 5 -33.17 -7.39 6.89
CA ALA A 5 -32.32 -6.83 5.85
C ALA A 5 -30.86 -6.90 6.32
N ALA A 6 -30.09 -7.78 5.69
CA ALA A 6 -28.66 -7.93 5.87
C ALA A 6 -27.91 -6.67 5.40
N GLY A 7 -26.78 -6.42 6.04
CA GLY A 7 -25.97 -5.21 5.91
C GLY A 7 -25.51 -4.90 4.48
N ALA A 8 -25.55 -3.61 4.16
CA ALA A 8 -24.73 -3.02 3.11
C ALA A 8 -23.48 -2.43 3.80
N SER A 9 -22.34 -3.10 3.64
CA SER A 9 -21.03 -2.53 3.89
C SER A 9 -20.72 -1.52 2.78
N TRP A 10 -20.52 -0.25 3.14
CA TRP A 10 -20.17 0.83 2.23
C TRP A 10 -18.67 0.80 1.91
N ALA A 11 -18.23 -0.22 1.17
CA ALA A 11 -16.90 -0.26 0.57
C ALA A 11 -17.04 -0.59 -0.91
N GLY A 12 -16.70 0.37 -1.77
CA GLY A 12 -16.71 0.23 -3.23
C GLY A 12 -17.90 0.90 -3.90
N GLY A 13 -17.63 1.96 -4.68
CA GLY A 13 -18.48 2.28 -5.83
C GLY A 13 -18.54 1.10 -6.80
N PRO A 14 -19.33 1.17 -7.89
CA PRO A 14 -19.37 0.08 -8.86
C PRO A 14 -17.97 -0.14 -9.46
N GLU A 15 -17.24 -1.12 -8.93
CA GLU A 15 -15.96 -1.54 -9.47
C GLU A 15 -16.20 -2.04 -10.90
N VAL A 16 -15.52 -1.44 -11.87
CA VAL A 16 -15.45 -2.01 -13.21
C VAL A 16 -14.81 -3.40 -13.05
N PRO A 17 -15.41 -4.49 -13.58
CA PRO A 17 -14.86 -5.83 -13.46
C PRO A 17 -13.39 -5.84 -13.89
N THR A 18 -12.50 -6.17 -12.96
CA THR A 18 -11.08 -6.28 -13.24
C THR A 18 -10.79 -7.65 -13.86
N LYS A 19 -9.90 -7.71 -14.86
CA LYS A 19 -9.40 -8.98 -15.41
C LYS A 19 -8.39 -9.67 -14.50
N PHE A 20 -7.96 -8.99 -13.45
CA PHE A 20 -7.07 -9.55 -12.44
C PHE A 20 -7.78 -10.64 -11.66
N THR A 21 -7.23 -11.85 -11.77
CA THR A 21 -7.70 -13.00 -10.98
C THR A 21 -7.37 -12.81 -9.51
N ASN A 22 -6.38 -11.97 -9.18
CA ASN A 22 -5.91 -11.67 -7.84
C ASN A 22 -5.59 -12.92 -7.02
N ASN A 23 -5.01 -13.99 -7.56
CA ASN A 23 -4.95 -15.30 -6.86
C ASN A 23 -3.62 -16.06 -6.95
N THR A 24 -2.64 -15.56 -7.69
CA THR A 24 -1.39 -16.31 -7.96
C THR A 24 -0.12 -15.50 -7.77
N SER A 25 -0.14 -14.21 -8.10
CA SER A 25 1.05 -13.36 -8.07
C SER A 25 0.65 -11.89 -8.03
N ILE A 26 1.57 -11.05 -7.54
CA ILE A 26 1.47 -9.59 -7.58
C ILE A 26 1.24 -9.04 -9.00
N THR A 27 1.71 -9.77 -10.02
CA THR A 27 1.51 -9.46 -11.45
C THR A 27 0.03 -9.38 -11.85
N GLU A 28 -0.81 -10.16 -11.17
CA GLU A 28 -2.26 -10.24 -11.38
C GLU A 28 -3.01 -9.38 -10.36
N THR A 29 -2.45 -8.23 -9.97
CA THR A 29 -3.08 -7.33 -8.99
C THR A 29 -2.89 -5.87 -9.35
N ARG A 30 -3.61 -4.97 -8.69
CA ARG A 30 -3.50 -3.51 -8.89
C ARG A 30 -2.12 -2.91 -8.56
N HIS A 31 -1.22 -3.65 -7.89
CA HIS A 31 0.16 -3.21 -7.63
C HIS A 31 1.10 -3.45 -8.81
N ASN A 32 0.63 -4.12 -9.86
CA ASN A 32 1.41 -4.23 -11.09
C ASN A 32 1.18 -3.01 -11.99
N LEU A 33 2.07 -2.03 -11.86
CA LEU A 33 2.00 -0.76 -12.59
C LEU A 33 2.41 -0.87 -14.07
N THR A 34 2.91 -2.04 -14.52
CA THR A 34 3.14 -2.34 -15.95
C THR A 34 1.85 -2.68 -16.68
N GLN A 35 0.73 -2.78 -15.97
CA GLN A 35 -0.53 -3.18 -16.54
C GLN A 35 -1.03 -2.17 -17.57
N ARG A 36 -1.45 -2.74 -18.70
CA ARG A 36 -1.87 -2.10 -19.94
C ARG A 36 -3.07 -2.86 -20.49
N ASP A 37 -4.23 -2.84 -19.80
CA ASP A 37 -5.39 -3.60 -20.27
C ASP A 37 -5.90 -3.05 -21.61
N ASN A 38 -5.69 -3.82 -22.68
CA ASN A 38 -6.04 -3.44 -24.03
C ASN A 38 -7.51 -3.71 -24.40
N ALA A 39 -8.32 -4.25 -23.47
CA ALA A 39 -9.70 -4.65 -23.77
C ALA A 39 -10.71 -4.20 -22.71
N GLY A 40 -10.65 -2.92 -22.33
CA GLY A 40 -11.58 -2.34 -21.35
C GLY A 40 -11.42 -0.85 -21.10
N GLN A 41 -11.57 -0.02 -22.14
CA GLN A 41 -12.03 1.39 -22.06
C GLN A 41 -11.07 2.52 -21.62
N VAL A 42 -9.78 2.28 -21.39
CA VAL A 42 -8.72 3.30 -21.51
C VAL A 42 -7.54 2.61 -22.20
N ASP A 43 -7.15 3.07 -23.39
CA ASP A 43 -6.01 2.50 -24.13
C ASP A 43 -4.75 2.64 -23.28
N ALA A 44 -3.95 1.58 -23.21
CA ALA A 44 -2.65 1.59 -22.56
C ALA A 44 -1.81 2.82 -22.93
N ILE A 45 -1.92 3.27 -24.18
CA ILE A 45 -1.26 4.48 -24.69
C ILE A 45 -1.67 5.75 -23.92
N GLN A 46 -2.89 5.83 -23.39
CA GLN A 46 -3.37 7.00 -22.65
C GLN A 46 -2.70 7.14 -21.28
N MET A 47 -2.13 6.05 -20.76
CA MET A 47 -1.46 6.00 -19.48
C MET A 47 0.04 6.35 -19.57
N ASP A 48 0.64 6.16 -20.73
CA ASP A 48 2.08 6.34 -21.00
C ASP A 48 2.60 7.74 -20.70
N PRO A 49 1.87 8.84 -21.00
CA PRO A 49 2.36 10.18 -20.69
C PRO A 49 2.44 10.46 -19.18
N TYR A 50 1.80 9.62 -18.34
CA TYR A 50 1.54 9.91 -16.94
C TYR A 50 2.35 9.08 -15.93
N ARG A 51 3.04 8.03 -16.41
CA ARG A 51 3.99 7.22 -15.65
C ARG A 51 4.90 6.45 -16.60
N ASN A 52 6.11 6.16 -16.17
CA ASN A 52 6.97 5.17 -16.79
C ASN A 52 6.42 3.76 -16.56
N ASP A 53 6.29 3.01 -17.66
CA ASP A 53 6.07 1.57 -17.65
C ASP A 53 7.42 0.87 -17.73
N TYR A 54 8.01 0.58 -16.57
CA TYR A 54 9.34 -0.03 -16.44
C TYR A 54 9.41 -1.48 -16.91
N ALA A 55 8.32 -2.07 -17.42
CA ALA A 55 8.22 -3.45 -17.90
C ALA A 55 8.55 -4.54 -16.85
N GLU A 56 8.78 -4.16 -15.59
CA GLU A 56 9.08 -5.06 -14.48
C GLU A 56 8.17 -4.73 -13.29
N VAL A 57 7.45 -5.73 -12.78
CA VAL A 57 6.45 -5.51 -11.70
C VAL A 57 7.10 -5.07 -10.38
N CYS A 58 8.27 -5.63 -10.04
CA CYS A 58 8.90 -5.40 -8.75
C CYS A 58 9.66 -4.08 -8.68
N VAL A 59 10.05 -3.49 -9.82
CA VAL A 59 10.94 -2.32 -9.87
C VAL A 59 10.36 -1.09 -9.18
N TYR A 60 9.04 -0.99 -9.14
CA TYR A 60 8.31 0.08 -8.47
C TYR A 60 8.45 0.05 -6.95
N CYS A 61 8.96 -1.04 -6.37
CA CYS A 61 9.15 -1.23 -4.93
C CYS A 61 10.60 -1.59 -4.59
N HIS A 62 11.21 -2.48 -5.36
CA HIS A 62 12.50 -3.09 -5.07
C HIS A 62 13.50 -2.90 -6.21
N THR A 63 14.79 -2.89 -5.88
CA THR A 63 15.88 -2.87 -6.84
C THR A 63 16.95 -3.89 -6.49
N PRO A 64 17.59 -4.60 -7.44
CA PRO A 64 18.65 -5.56 -7.12
C PRO A 64 19.85 -4.94 -6.38
N HIS A 65 20.09 -3.63 -6.55
CA HIS A 65 21.20 -2.88 -5.96
C HIS A 65 20.93 -1.37 -5.99
N GLY A 66 21.66 -0.57 -5.21
CA GLY A 66 21.43 0.88 -5.16
C GLY A 66 20.10 1.22 -4.51
N ALA A 67 19.81 0.55 -3.39
CA ALA A 67 18.59 0.74 -2.62
C ALA A 67 18.61 2.05 -1.83
N SER A 68 17.41 2.59 -1.61
CA SER A 68 17.19 3.86 -0.94
C SER A 68 17.75 3.82 0.47
N SER A 69 18.57 4.81 0.81
CA SER A 69 19.00 5.05 2.19
C SER A 69 17.99 5.87 3.00
N ALA A 70 17.04 6.54 2.33
CA ALA A 70 16.00 7.36 2.97
C ALA A 70 14.91 6.55 3.71
N LEU A 71 14.83 5.24 3.47
CA LEU A 71 13.91 4.32 4.13
C LEU A 71 14.54 2.94 4.28
N VAL A 72 14.63 2.42 5.50
CA VAL A 72 15.28 1.13 5.80
C VAL A 72 14.36 -0.05 5.49
N ALA A 73 14.08 -0.27 4.20
CA ALA A 73 13.30 -1.40 3.71
C ALA A 73 14.12 -2.29 2.76
N PRO A 74 13.78 -3.59 2.62
CA PRO A 74 14.57 -4.52 1.82
C PRO A 74 14.73 -4.04 0.38
N LEU A 75 15.96 -3.65 0.02
CA LEU A 75 16.30 -3.26 -1.34
C LEU A 75 15.31 -2.23 -1.95
N TRP A 76 14.88 -1.26 -1.17
CA TRP A 76 13.82 -0.33 -1.55
C TRP A 76 14.21 0.59 -2.71
N ASN A 77 13.34 0.74 -3.71
CA ASN A 77 13.65 1.52 -4.90
C ASN A 77 12.88 2.84 -5.00
N ARG A 78 11.97 3.15 -4.08
CA ARG A 78 11.12 4.35 -4.23
C ARG A 78 11.74 5.60 -3.64
N THR A 79 11.44 6.71 -4.28
CA THR A 79 11.61 8.05 -3.75
C THR A 79 10.68 8.28 -2.56
N ARG A 80 11.20 8.85 -1.48
CA ARG A 80 10.42 9.19 -0.29
C ARG A 80 10.68 10.65 0.10
N LYS A 81 9.63 11.46 0.04
CA LYS A 81 9.67 12.80 0.61
C LYS A 81 9.53 12.75 2.12
N SER A 82 10.17 13.71 2.78
CA SER A 82 9.90 13.96 4.19
C SER A 82 8.50 14.58 4.31
N THR A 83 7.56 13.77 4.77
CA THR A 83 6.14 14.12 4.88
C THR A 83 5.71 14.04 6.34
N SER A 84 5.00 15.07 6.81
CA SER A 84 4.33 15.05 8.11
C SER A 84 2.94 14.46 7.95
N TYR A 85 2.57 13.53 8.85
CA TYR A 85 1.27 12.88 8.86
C TYR A 85 0.43 13.41 10.02
N GLN A 86 -0.86 13.61 9.76
CA GLN A 86 -1.84 13.83 10.82
C GLN A 86 -2.29 12.46 11.33
N THR A 87 -1.79 12.06 12.49
CA THR A 87 -2.13 10.76 13.08
C THR A 87 -3.40 10.85 13.91
N TYR A 88 -3.98 9.68 14.22
CA TYR A 88 -5.18 9.55 15.04
C TYR A 88 -5.04 10.22 16.42
N ASP A 89 -3.81 10.34 16.95
CA ASP A 89 -3.50 11.05 18.21
C ASP A 89 -4.10 12.46 18.28
N LEU A 90 -4.12 13.17 17.14
CA LEU A 90 -4.66 14.53 17.04
C LEU A 90 -6.16 14.62 17.35
N LEU A 91 -6.88 13.49 17.29
CA LEU A 91 -8.30 13.43 17.67
C LEU A 91 -8.50 13.48 19.18
N ASN A 92 -7.46 13.29 19.99
CA ASN A 92 -7.48 13.36 21.46
C ASN A 92 -8.61 12.51 22.08
N THR A 93 -8.82 11.29 21.56
CA THR A 93 -9.90 10.41 22.03
C THR A 93 -9.55 9.79 23.38
N VAL A 94 -10.42 9.97 24.37
CA VAL A 94 -10.22 9.45 25.74
C VAL A 94 -10.24 7.92 25.86
N THR A 95 -10.67 7.22 24.82
CA THR A 95 -10.74 5.75 24.78
C THR A 95 -9.44 5.10 24.30
N ILE A 96 -8.50 5.87 23.75
CA ILE A 96 -7.19 5.36 23.38
C ILE A 96 -6.25 5.52 24.56
N THR A 97 -5.67 4.40 25.00
CA THR A 97 -4.79 4.32 26.18
C THR A 97 -3.34 4.06 25.81
N GLN A 98 -3.08 3.77 24.53
CA GLN A 98 -1.76 3.44 24.00
C GLN A 98 -1.16 4.66 23.31
N THR A 99 0.16 4.73 23.31
CA THR A 99 0.90 5.80 22.62
C THR A 99 0.72 5.62 21.12
N ILE A 100 0.44 6.72 20.42
CA ILE A 100 0.44 6.75 18.96
C ILE A 100 1.65 7.57 18.53
N THR A 101 2.52 6.95 17.76
CA THR A 101 3.71 7.58 17.17
C THR A 101 3.43 7.98 15.72
N THR A 102 4.43 8.57 15.07
CA THR A 102 4.39 8.78 13.62
C THR A 102 4.57 7.44 12.90
N PRO A 103 3.97 7.24 11.70
CA PRO A 103 4.11 5.98 10.97
C PRO A 103 5.55 5.52 10.81
N GLY A 104 5.82 4.29 11.24
CA GLY A 104 7.12 3.65 11.13
C GLY A 104 7.48 3.26 9.70
N VAL A 105 8.68 2.70 9.54
CA VAL A 105 9.25 2.30 8.24
C VAL A 105 8.30 1.40 7.44
N ASN A 106 7.59 0.49 8.10
CA ASN A 106 6.66 -0.45 7.46
C ASN A 106 5.39 0.19 6.89
N SER A 107 4.94 1.31 7.45
CA SER A 107 3.85 2.09 6.86
C SER A 107 4.35 3.09 5.85
N LEU A 108 5.54 3.65 6.06
CA LEU A 108 6.16 4.59 5.13
C LEU A 108 6.47 3.96 3.75
N THR A 109 6.69 2.65 3.67
CA THR A 109 6.80 1.94 2.37
C THR A 109 5.49 2.03 1.59
N CYS A 110 4.35 1.76 2.24
CA CYS A 110 3.01 1.89 1.63
C CYS A 110 2.71 3.36 1.28
N LEU A 111 2.94 4.25 2.24
CA LEU A 111 2.63 5.67 2.11
C LEU A 111 3.45 6.35 1.01
N SER A 112 4.65 5.85 0.66
CA SER A 112 5.41 6.36 -0.50
C SER A 112 4.69 6.25 -1.86
N CYS A 113 3.60 5.47 -1.94
CA CYS A 113 2.66 5.45 -3.07
C CYS A 113 1.33 6.11 -2.71
N HIS A 114 0.82 5.80 -1.52
CA HIS A 114 -0.56 6.05 -1.13
C HIS A 114 -0.81 7.41 -0.45
N ASP A 115 0.24 8.12 -0.04
CA ASP A 115 0.13 9.43 0.62
C ASP A 115 -0.12 10.60 -0.35
N GLY A 116 -0.04 10.33 -1.66
CA GLY A 116 -0.24 11.32 -2.71
C GLY A 116 0.86 12.40 -2.78
N THR A 117 2.02 12.22 -2.15
CA THR A 117 3.11 13.22 -2.14
C THR A 117 4.20 12.96 -3.18
N THR A 118 4.37 11.70 -3.59
CA THR A 118 5.33 11.22 -4.60
C THR A 118 4.58 10.61 -5.79
N ALA A 119 5.16 10.71 -7.00
CA ALA A 119 4.58 10.07 -8.18
C ALA A 119 4.60 8.53 -8.05
N VAL A 120 3.61 7.85 -8.64
CA VAL A 120 3.44 6.39 -8.48
C VAL A 120 4.61 5.59 -9.08
N ASP A 121 5.33 6.16 -10.04
CA ASP A 121 6.48 5.57 -10.70
C ASP A 121 7.82 6.20 -10.30
N SER A 122 7.84 7.13 -9.35
CA SER A 122 9.09 7.74 -8.89
C SER A 122 9.92 6.72 -8.10
N ILE A 123 11.03 6.34 -8.71
CA ILE A 123 12.02 5.39 -8.21
C ILE A 123 13.42 5.97 -8.34
N ILE A 124 14.40 5.38 -7.66
CA ILE A 124 15.78 5.89 -7.60
C ILE A 124 16.73 5.12 -8.54
N ASN A 125 16.35 3.91 -8.93
CA ASN A 125 17.11 3.05 -9.83
C ASN A 125 16.18 2.47 -10.90
N MET A 126 16.13 3.13 -12.07
CA MET A 126 15.34 2.67 -13.20
C MET A 126 16.05 1.55 -13.95
N PRO A 127 15.34 0.67 -14.67
CA PRO A 127 15.97 -0.41 -15.42
C PRO A 127 17.00 0.10 -16.44
N GLY A 128 18.08 -0.64 -16.61
CA GLY A 128 19.17 -0.32 -17.54
C GLY A 128 20.44 0.22 -16.87
N SER A 129 21.54 0.21 -17.60
CA SER A 129 22.84 0.64 -17.08
C SER A 129 22.91 2.16 -16.94
N GLY A 130 23.35 2.63 -15.77
CA GLY A 130 23.57 4.07 -15.52
C GLY A 130 22.33 4.84 -15.08
N ASN A 131 21.20 4.17 -14.86
CA ASN A 131 19.93 4.78 -14.51
C ASN A 131 19.66 4.79 -12.98
N TYR A 132 20.73 4.98 -12.20
CA TYR A 132 20.67 5.10 -10.75
C TYR A 132 21.04 6.52 -10.33
N ASP A 133 20.18 7.15 -9.54
CA ASP A 133 20.42 8.47 -8.96
C ASP A 133 20.12 8.46 -7.46
N PRO A 134 21.11 8.49 -6.56
CA PRO A 134 20.84 8.58 -5.12
C PRO A 134 20.22 9.91 -4.70
N ALA A 135 20.35 10.98 -5.51
CA ALA A 135 19.71 12.25 -5.19
C ALA A 135 18.17 12.15 -5.25
N GLN A 136 17.64 11.22 -6.04
CA GLN A 136 16.20 10.93 -6.13
C GLN A 136 15.59 10.49 -4.81
N GLU A 137 16.36 9.85 -3.92
CA GLU A 137 15.81 9.25 -2.69
C GLU A 137 14.92 10.19 -1.87
N THR A 138 15.21 11.49 -1.91
CA THR A 138 14.45 12.53 -1.21
C THR A 138 14.03 13.72 -2.09
N GLN A 139 14.51 13.79 -3.34
CA GLN A 139 14.26 14.93 -4.22
C GLN A 139 13.05 14.71 -5.13
N ASN A 140 12.32 15.79 -5.32
CA ASN A 140 11.00 15.87 -5.93
C ASN A 140 10.96 15.45 -7.40
N ASP A 141 10.17 14.42 -7.72
CA ASP A 141 9.48 14.29 -9.01
C ASP A 141 7.97 14.45 -8.81
N ASP A 142 7.52 15.66 -8.49
CA ASP A 142 6.09 15.99 -8.34
C ASP A 142 5.49 16.77 -9.51
N GLY A 143 5.97 16.51 -10.72
CA GLY A 143 5.41 17.12 -11.94
C GLY A 143 5.98 18.49 -12.29
N ALA A 144 6.89 19.06 -11.49
CA ALA A 144 7.55 20.34 -11.78
C ALA A 144 8.96 20.19 -12.39
N ILE A 145 9.72 19.16 -11.99
CA ILE A 145 11.06 18.82 -12.53
C ILE A 145 11.20 17.30 -12.45
N ASN A 146 11.05 16.59 -13.57
CA ASN A 146 11.18 15.13 -13.64
C ASN A 146 12.37 14.71 -14.51
N THR A 147 13.49 15.45 -14.47
CA THR A 147 14.61 15.25 -15.41
C THR A 147 15.15 13.81 -15.38
N PHE A 148 15.20 13.20 -14.20
CA PHE A 148 15.64 11.81 -14.05
C PHE A 148 14.63 10.84 -14.67
N LEU A 149 13.35 10.89 -14.26
CA LEU A 149 12.33 9.97 -14.77
C LEU A 149 12.08 10.15 -16.28
N ASN A 150 12.08 11.38 -16.78
CA ASN A 150 11.98 11.69 -18.21
C ASN A 150 13.20 11.21 -19.01
N GLY A 151 14.32 10.92 -18.35
CA GLY A 151 15.54 10.42 -18.97
C GLY A 151 15.46 8.94 -19.35
N TRP A 152 14.44 8.24 -18.87
CA TRP A 152 14.21 6.84 -19.20
C TRP A 152 13.36 6.70 -20.46
N THR A 153 13.75 5.76 -21.32
CA THR A 153 13.03 5.48 -22.58
C THR A 153 12.00 4.39 -22.35
N ASN A 154 10.73 4.71 -22.55
CA ASN A 154 9.62 3.77 -22.40
C ASN A 154 9.58 2.74 -23.54
N PRO A 155 9.88 1.44 -23.31
CA PRO A 155 9.89 0.42 -24.35
C PRO A 155 8.49 0.16 -24.91
N SER A 156 7.44 0.46 -24.14
CA SER A 156 6.07 0.10 -24.47
C SER A 156 5.28 1.23 -25.13
N GLY A 157 5.85 2.42 -25.36
CA GLY A 157 5.16 3.46 -26.12
C GLY A 157 5.70 4.87 -25.95
N THR A 158 4.79 5.80 -25.66
CA THR A 158 5.11 7.23 -25.52
C THR A 158 5.92 7.48 -24.26
N GLU A 159 6.84 8.43 -24.32
CA GLU A 159 7.60 8.85 -23.15
C GLU A 159 6.70 9.51 -22.12
N ALA A 160 6.88 9.14 -20.85
CA ALA A 160 6.22 9.81 -19.76
C ALA A 160 6.79 11.22 -19.62
N VAL A 161 5.90 12.20 -19.45
CA VAL A 161 6.28 13.60 -19.22
C VAL A 161 5.56 14.20 -18.01
N ASN A 162 4.48 13.54 -17.55
CA ASN A 162 3.63 13.97 -16.45
C ASN A 162 3.59 12.91 -15.36
N HIS A 163 4.66 12.69 -14.60
CA HIS A 163 4.70 11.70 -13.52
C HIS A 163 3.68 12.04 -12.41
N LEU A 164 2.55 11.31 -12.38
CA LEU A 164 1.40 11.64 -11.52
C LEU A 164 1.43 10.90 -10.18
N LYS A 165 0.87 11.57 -9.17
CA LYS A 165 0.69 11.04 -7.81
C LYS A 165 -0.70 10.46 -7.63
N LEU A 166 -0.85 9.54 -6.68
CA LEU A 166 -2.16 9.05 -6.25
C LEU A 166 -2.90 10.07 -5.37
N GLN A 167 -3.31 11.19 -5.98
CA GLN A 167 -3.97 12.31 -5.30
C GLN A 167 -5.15 12.85 -6.12
N ALA A 168 -6.03 13.59 -5.45
CA ALA A 168 -7.15 14.30 -6.05
C ALA A 168 -6.71 15.44 -6.99
N GLY A 169 -7.60 15.79 -7.93
CA GLY A 169 -7.40 16.90 -8.87
C GLY A 169 -6.92 16.46 -10.26
N ALA A 170 -6.99 17.38 -11.23
CA ALA A 170 -6.67 17.12 -12.64
C ALA A 170 -5.17 16.82 -12.89
N THR A 171 -4.31 17.05 -11.90
CA THR A 171 -2.86 16.80 -11.93
C THR A 171 -2.45 15.60 -11.07
N GLY A 172 -3.40 14.74 -10.70
CA GLY A 172 -3.16 13.47 -10.01
C GLY A 172 -3.93 12.33 -10.66
N CYS A 173 -3.60 11.09 -10.32
CA CYS A 173 -4.22 9.90 -10.89
C CYS A 173 -5.75 9.90 -10.69
N LEU A 174 -6.26 10.47 -9.60
CA LEU A 174 -7.70 10.54 -9.34
C LEU A 174 -8.44 11.54 -10.25
N GLY A 175 -7.73 12.35 -11.05
CA GLY A 175 -8.35 13.14 -12.12
C GLY A 175 -9.00 12.28 -13.22
N CYS A 176 -8.60 11.01 -13.31
CA CYS A 176 -9.21 9.99 -14.18
C CYS A 176 -9.75 8.80 -13.38
N HIS A 177 -9.12 8.44 -12.26
CA HIS A 177 -9.44 7.25 -11.46
C HIS A 177 -10.36 7.55 -10.27
N ALA A 178 -11.36 8.42 -10.46
CA ALA A 178 -12.40 8.66 -9.46
C ALA A 178 -13.79 8.77 -10.11
N PRO A 179 -14.87 8.53 -9.36
CA PRO A 179 -16.23 8.62 -9.89
C PRO A 179 -16.54 10.02 -10.44
N GLY A 180 -17.15 10.07 -11.63
CA GLY A 180 -17.58 11.34 -12.25
C GLY A 180 -16.45 12.20 -12.83
N THR A 181 -15.28 11.60 -13.08
CA THR A 181 -14.09 12.31 -13.62
C THR A 181 -13.91 12.15 -15.12
N LEU A 182 -12.73 12.56 -15.62
CA LEU A 182 -12.40 12.66 -17.05
C LEU A 182 -12.48 11.33 -17.80
N ALA A 183 -12.28 10.21 -17.10
CA ALA A 183 -12.34 8.86 -17.65
C ALA A 183 -13.38 8.02 -16.90
N SER A 184 -14.65 8.13 -17.30
CA SER A 184 -15.78 7.46 -16.63
C SER A 184 -15.73 5.93 -16.63
N SER A 185 -14.82 5.33 -17.41
CA SER A 185 -14.56 3.91 -17.52
C SER A 185 -13.31 3.44 -16.77
N ALA A 186 -12.51 4.36 -16.23
CA ALA A 186 -11.32 4.02 -15.47
C ALA A 186 -11.71 3.42 -14.11
N GLN A 187 -10.84 2.58 -13.58
CA GLN A 187 -11.00 1.98 -12.27
C GLN A 187 -10.95 3.08 -11.20
N ASP A 188 -11.83 2.99 -10.22
CA ASP A 188 -11.87 3.89 -9.07
C ASP A 188 -10.75 3.55 -8.07
N PHE A 189 -9.86 4.51 -7.82
CA PHE A 189 -8.77 4.39 -6.85
C PHE A 189 -8.93 5.27 -5.62
N THR A 190 -10.08 5.94 -5.45
CA THR A 190 -10.30 6.90 -4.36
C THR A 190 -10.04 6.31 -2.97
N ILE A 191 -10.48 5.08 -2.72
CA ILE A 191 -10.28 4.40 -1.43
C ILE A 191 -8.81 4.04 -1.14
N PHE A 192 -7.94 4.03 -2.16
CA PHE A 192 -6.51 3.73 -2.02
C PHE A 192 -5.66 5.01 -1.97
N ALA A 193 -6.25 6.18 -2.20
CA ALA A 193 -5.58 7.46 -2.02
C ALA A 193 -5.70 7.90 -0.55
N ILE A 194 -4.85 7.30 0.29
CA ILE A 194 -4.86 7.50 1.76
C ILE A 194 -4.53 8.96 2.11
N GLY A 195 -3.53 9.53 1.44
CA GLY A 195 -3.09 10.88 1.75
C GLY A 195 -2.23 10.97 3.02
N THR A 196 -2.05 12.18 3.52
CA THR A 196 -1.24 12.47 4.72
C THR A 196 -2.08 12.64 5.99
N ASP A 197 -3.41 12.51 5.87
CA ASP A 197 -4.35 12.58 6.98
C ASP A 197 -4.83 11.18 7.34
N LEU A 198 -4.23 10.60 8.38
CA LEU A 198 -4.47 9.23 8.84
C LEU A 198 -5.47 9.18 10.00
N ARG A 199 -6.17 10.29 10.29
CA ARG A 199 -7.10 10.37 11.43
C ARG A 199 -8.38 9.54 11.23
N ASN A 200 -8.70 9.17 9.99
CA ASN A 200 -9.85 8.34 9.65
C ASN A 200 -9.51 6.85 9.48
N ASP A 201 -8.23 6.49 9.58
CA ASP A 201 -7.76 5.10 9.53
C ASP A 201 -7.72 4.48 10.92
N HIS A 202 -7.57 3.15 10.97
CA HIS A 202 -7.14 2.52 12.21
C HIS A 202 -5.81 3.13 12.63
N PRO A 203 -5.59 3.48 13.92
CA PRO A 203 -4.34 4.08 14.36
C PRO A 203 -3.13 3.29 13.85
N VAL A 204 -2.25 3.99 13.13
CA VAL A 204 -0.98 3.51 12.59
C VAL A 204 0.14 4.07 13.46
N GLY A 205 1.12 3.25 13.82
CA GLY A 205 2.15 3.58 14.81
C GLY A 205 1.63 3.56 16.25
N ILE A 206 0.53 2.85 16.51
CA ILE A 206 0.01 2.70 17.88
C ILE A 206 0.70 1.53 18.58
N THR A 207 1.19 1.74 19.80
CA THR A 207 1.79 0.67 20.59
C THR A 207 0.76 -0.39 20.95
N PHE A 208 1.11 -1.66 20.79
CA PHE A 208 0.23 -2.77 21.12
C PHE A 208 0.32 -3.10 22.62
N PRO A 209 -0.82 -3.19 23.33
CA PRO A 209 -0.81 -3.44 24.77
C PRO A 209 -0.43 -4.89 25.09
N THR A 210 0.41 -5.09 26.09
CA THR A 210 0.86 -6.43 26.53
C THR A 210 0.18 -6.95 27.79
N THR A 211 -0.62 -6.12 28.47
CA THR A 211 -1.24 -6.46 29.76
C THR A 211 -2.73 -6.08 29.84
N ASN A 212 -3.36 -5.72 28.71
CA ASN A 212 -4.77 -5.30 28.68
C ASN A 212 -5.70 -6.50 28.40
N PRO A 213 -6.70 -6.78 29.26
CA PRO A 213 -7.64 -7.90 29.06
C PRO A 213 -8.55 -7.76 27.83
N ASP A 214 -8.71 -6.55 27.27
CA ASP A 214 -9.50 -6.31 26.05
C ASP A 214 -8.73 -6.68 24.77
N PHE A 215 -7.52 -7.23 24.89
CA PHE A 215 -6.64 -7.57 23.78
C PHE A 215 -6.16 -9.01 23.87
N ASN A 216 -6.12 -9.68 22.71
CA ASN A 216 -5.44 -10.96 22.59
C ASN A 216 -3.94 -10.71 22.67
N LEU A 217 -3.23 -11.58 23.39
CA LEU A 217 -1.78 -11.53 23.46
C LEU A 217 -1.17 -12.20 22.24
N THR A 218 -0.04 -11.68 21.80
CA THR A 218 0.77 -12.32 20.75
C THR A 218 1.40 -13.60 21.30
N THR A 219 1.48 -14.60 20.44
CA THR A 219 1.96 -15.96 20.78
C THR A 219 3.29 -16.30 20.10
N GLY A 220 3.65 -15.56 19.05
CA GLY A 220 4.86 -15.79 18.25
C GLY A 220 5.93 -14.71 18.44
N THR A 221 7.17 -15.15 18.60
CA THR A 221 8.36 -14.31 18.48
C THR A 221 9.36 -15.01 17.57
N SER A 222 9.73 -14.37 16.46
CA SER A 222 10.69 -14.92 15.50
C SER A 222 12.10 -14.93 16.09
N ALA A 223 13.02 -15.69 15.49
CA ALA A 223 14.43 -15.67 15.88
C ALA A 223 15.11 -14.28 15.74
N ARG A 224 14.50 -13.36 14.99
CA ARG A 224 14.96 -11.97 14.83
C ARG A 224 14.27 -11.00 15.80
N GLY A 225 13.37 -11.49 16.65
CA GLY A 225 12.60 -10.66 17.58
C GLY A 225 11.32 -10.08 16.99
N ASP A 226 10.91 -10.49 15.78
CA ASP A 226 9.63 -10.05 15.19
C ASP A 226 8.47 -10.64 16.01
N ILE A 227 7.47 -9.83 16.34
CA ILE A 227 6.33 -10.24 17.17
C ILE A 227 5.10 -10.43 16.27
N PHE A 228 4.36 -11.53 16.45
CA PHE A 228 3.23 -11.87 15.60
C PHE A 228 2.19 -12.75 16.32
N PHE A 229 1.00 -12.82 15.74
CA PHE A 229 -0.06 -13.73 16.16
C PHE A 229 0.15 -15.08 15.48
N ASP A 230 0.86 -15.97 16.17
CA ASP A 230 1.17 -17.34 15.71
C ASP A 230 -0.12 -18.18 15.75
N LEU A 231 -0.66 -18.47 14.56
CA LEU A 231 -1.95 -19.14 14.39
C LEU A 231 -1.83 -20.67 14.37
N ASP A 232 -0.66 -21.21 14.00
CA ASP A 232 -0.45 -22.66 13.86
C ASP A 232 0.51 -23.25 14.92
N GLY A 233 1.16 -22.38 15.71
CA GLY A 233 2.03 -22.72 16.83
C GLY A 233 3.43 -23.14 16.41
N ASP A 234 3.86 -22.87 15.19
CA ASP A 234 5.17 -23.30 14.67
C ASP A 234 6.31 -22.31 14.97
N SER A 235 5.99 -21.15 15.56
CA SER A 235 6.91 -20.06 15.88
C SER A 235 7.63 -19.47 14.66
N ARG A 236 7.00 -19.50 13.49
CA ARG A 236 7.46 -18.86 12.26
C ARG A 236 6.38 -17.95 11.72
N MET A 237 6.80 -16.82 11.17
CA MET A 237 5.87 -15.87 10.57
C MET A 237 5.37 -16.38 9.22
N ASP A 238 4.08 -16.63 9.14
CA ASP A 238 3.37 -16.90 7.91
C ASP A 238 2.73 -15.66 7.30
N LYS A 239 2.36 -15.76 6.03
CA LYS A 239 1.74 -14.63 5.30
C LYS A 239 0.41 -14.21 5.93
N ASN A 240 -0.37 -15.17 6.39
CA ASN A 240 -1.72 -14.99 6.95
C ASN A 240 -1.76 -14.60 8.43
N GLU A 241 -0.61 -14.27 9.02
CA GLU A 241 -0.51 -13.92 10.43
C GLU A 241 -0.31 -12.44 10.62
N VAL A 242 -1.09 -11.83 11.51
CA VAL A 242 -0.91 -10.42 11.87
C VAL A 242 0.43 -10.24 12.58
N ARG A 243 1.15 -9.19 12.21
CA ARG A 243 2.50 -8.90 12.69
C ARG A 243 2.51 -7.56 13.41
N LEU A 244 3.40 -7.40 14.37
CA LEU A 244 3.69 -6.11 15.01
C LEU A 244 5.11 -5.68 14.63
N TYR A 245 5.32 -4.37 14.57
CA TYR A 245 6.58 -3.80 14.13
C TYR A 245 7.11 -2.88 15.21
N ASP A 246 8.36 -3.09 15.61
CA ASP A 246 9.00 -2.25 16.62
C ASP A 246 9.74 -1.10 15.93
N THR A 247 9.34 0.13 16.24
CA THR A 247 9.99 1.36 15.75
C THR A 247 10.91 2.00 16.79
N GLY A 248 11.05 1.38 17.98
CA GLY A 248 11.84 1.86 19.11
C GLY A 248 11.01 2.17 20.36
N GLU A 249 9.68 2.26 20.24
CA GLU A 249 8.73 2.50 21.34
C GLU A 249 8.03 1.21 21.80
N GLY A 250 8.46 0.06 21.28
CA GLY A 250 7.85 -1.26 21.50
C GLY A 250 7.05 -1.74 20.28
N PRO A 251 6.37 -2.90 20.37
CA PRO A 251 5.62 -3.44 19.25
C PRO A 251 4.44 -2.54 18.89
N GLU A 252 4.40 -2.08 17.65
CA GLU A 252 3.35 -1.20 17.13
C GLU A 252 2.53 -1.86 16.02
N VAL A 253 1.30 -1.37 15.87
CA VAL A 253 0.44 -1.69 14.73
C VAL A 253 0.74 -0.71 13.60
N GLU A 254 1.31 -1.23 12.52
CA GLU A 254 1.59 -0.55 11.25
C GLU A 254 0.71 -1.08 10.10
N CYS A 255 0.71 -0.45 8.93
CA CYS A 255 -0.02 -0.92 7.74
C CYS A 255 0.29 -2.39 7.42
N ALA A 256 1.57 -2.78 7.46
CA ALA A 256 2.01 -4.13 7.13
C ALA A 256 1.58 -5.20 8.17
N SER A 257 1.02 -4.77 9.31
CA SER A 257 0.46 -5.66 10.34
C SER A 257 -0.74 -6.42 9.79
N CYS A 258 -1.58 -5.70 9.05
CA CYS A 258 -2.80 -6.21 8.48
C CYS A 258 -2.67 -6.51 6.99
N HIS A 259 -1.74 -5.87 6.28
CA HIS A 259 -1.58 -5.99 4.84
C HIS A 259 -0.28 -6.71 4.46
N ASP A 260 -0.35 -7.68 3.55
CA ASP A 260 0.82 -8.23 2.87
C ASP A 260 0.83 -7.80 1.40
N PRO A 261 1.75 -6.90 0.99
CA PRO A 261 1.72 -6.37 -0.37
C PRO A 261 1.89 -7.46 -1.44
N HIS A 262 2.37 -8.66 -1.10
CA HIS A 262 2.50 -9.78 -2.04
C HIS A 262 1.27 -10.68 -2.13
N GLY A 263 0.21 -10.40 -1.37
CA GLY A 263 -1.01 -11.20 -1.38
C GLY A 263 -1.00 -12.37 -0.40
N VAL A 264 -2.17 -12.60 0.17
CA VAL A 264 -2.47 -13.76 1.02
C VAL A 264 -3.73 -14.41 0.48
N GLU A 265 -3.63 -15.68 0.11
CA GLU A 265 -4.72 -16.47 -0.45
C GLU A 265 -5.82 -16.71 0.60
N SER A 266 -7.07 -16.46 0.22
CA SER A 266 -8.23 -16.47 1.14
C SER A 266 -8.68 -17.86 1.57
N ALA A 267 -8.39 -18.89 0.77
CA ALA A 267 -8.81 -20.27 0.98
C ALA A 267 -7.76 -21.27 0.44
N GLY A 268 -6.48 -20.98 0.62
CA GLY A 268 -5.35 -21.82 0.19
C GLY A 268 -4.93 -21.64 -1.27
N SER A 269 -3.99 -22.48 -1.73
CA SER A 269 -3.26 -22.26 -2.98
C SER A 269 -4.18 -22.08 -4.21
N GLY A 270 -4.00 -20.98 -4.93
CA GLY A 270 -4.76 -20.62 -6.13
C GLY A 270 -6.13 -19.98 -5.87
N SER A 271 -6.53 -19.82 -4.61
CA SER A 271 -7.70 -19.01 -4.25
C SER A 271 -7.39 -17.52 -4.37
N GLN A 272 -8.44 -16.71 -4.57
CA GLN A 272 -8.27 -15.26 -4.59
C GLN A 272 -7.61 -14.78 -3.31
N PHE A 273 -6.74 -13.78 -3.44
CA PHE A 273 -6.18 -13.07 -2.33
C PHE A 273 -7.29 -12.40 -1.54
N ASN A 274 -7.08 -12.28 -0.23
CA ASN A 274 -7.95 -11.47 0.60
C ASN A 274 -8.04 -10.05 0.00
N PRO A 275 -9.24 -9.45 -0.04
CA PRO A 275 -9.42 -8.08 -0.49
C PRO A 275 -8.46 -7.14 0.24
N THR A 276 -8.01 -6.10 -0.47
CA THR A 276 -7.04 -5.11 0.01
C THR A 276 -5.75 -5.71 0.58
N PHE A 277 -5.37 -6.92 0.17
CA PHE A 277 -4.14 -7.59 0.61
C PHE A 277 -4.12 -7.94 2.10
N LEU A 278 -5.28 -8.17 2.71
CA LEU A 278 -5.32 -8.51 4.13
C LEU A 278 -4.64 -9.84 4.44
N ARG A 279 -3.90 -9.91 5.54
CA ARG A 279 -3.33 -11.15 6.07
C ARG A 279 -4.41 -12.11 6.53
N VAL A 280 -5.42 -11.57 7.20
CA VAL A 280 -6.58 -12.32 7.70
C VAL A 280 -7.85 -11.78 7.04
N SER A 281 -8.72 -12.69 6.60
CA SER A 281 -10.04 -12.32 6.08
C SER A 281 -10.83 -11.53 7.13
N ASN A 282 -11.42 -10.40 6.73
CA ASN A 282 -12.25 -9.61 7.63
C ASN A 282 -13.71 -10.06 7.70
N VAL A 283 -14.03 -11.25 7.15
CA VAL A 283 -15.36 -11.85 7.30
C VAL A 283 -15.68 -12.01 8.78
N GLY A 284 -16.85 -11.51 9.22
CA GLY A 284 -17.25 -11.55 10.63
C GLY A 284 -16.35 -10.74 11.57
N SER A 285 -15.64 -9.73 11.06
CA SER A 285 -14.63 -8.96 11.80
C SER A 285 -13.40 -9.79 12.23
N GLY A 286 -13.09 -10.88 11.51
CA GLY A 286 -11.99 -11.78 11.83
C GLY A 286 -10.65 -11.07 12.07
N LEU A 287 -10.32 -10.08 11.24
CA LEU A 287 -9.10 -9.28 11.39
C LEU A 287 -9.07 -8.50 12.71
N CYS A 288 -10.19 -7.85 13.07
CA CYS A 288 -10.29 -7.08 14.32
C CYS A 288 -10.18 -8.00 15.54
N MET A 289 -10.82 -9.18 15.45
CA MET A 289 -10.83 -10.19 16.51
C MET A 289 -9.50 -10.92 16.65
N THR A 290 -8.54 -10.74 15.73
CA THR A 290 -7.15 -11.17 15.96
C THR A 290 -6.56 -10.43 17.14
N CYS A 291 -6.77 -9.11 17.23
CA CYS A 291 -6.17 -8.27 18.26
C CYS A 291 -7.07 -8.01 19.46
N HIS A 292 -8.39 -7.91 19.25
CA HIS A 292 -9.33 -7.47 20.28
C HIS A 292 -10.16 -8.62 20.83
N VAL A 293 -10.31 -8.64 22.15
CA VAL A 293 -11.30 -9.43 22.89
C VAL A 293 -12.54 -8.56 23.04
N LYS A 294 -13.71 -9.06 22.64
CA LYS A 294 -14.97 -8.32 22.63
C LYS A 294 -16.03 -9.03 23.46
#